data_AF-A0A7T5UJ11-F1
#
_entry.id   AF-A0A7T5UJ11-F1
#
_cell.length_a   1.000
_cell.length_b   1.000
_cell.length_c   1.000
_cell.angle_alpha   90.00
_cell.angle_beta   90.00
_cell.angle_gamma   90.00
#
_symmetry.space_group_name_H-M   'P 1'
#
loop_
_entity.id
_entity.type
_entity.pdbx_description
1 polymer ?
#
loop_
_entity_poly.entity_id
_entity_poly.type
_entity_poly.pdbx_seq_one_letter_code
_entity_poly.pdbx_strand_id
1 'polypeptide(L)'
;MFSKAFLTAGFLLVIAAGSAFAQEGDYAERKALAEKLATVNPVARMMESAVLRVASEWGLSEKEKFQREMMDNLDIAGVEKTSVQAMADTFTKEELEVMLAYYSAPEARKIAEKMPVYQGLIQPAIAREMDRVLMKLRTGYEAQMKGAAPPPATP
;
A
#
# COMPACT_ATOMS: atom_id res chain seq x y z
N MET A 1 -55.45 -3.69 -21.70
CA MET A 1 -55.27 -4.91 -20.88
C MET A 1 -55.26 -6.12 -21.81
N PHE A 2 -54.11 -6.73 -22.06
CA PHE A 2 -53.82 -8.16 -21.91
C PHE A 2 -52.43 -8.48 -22.48
N SER A 3 -51.74 -9.32 -21.74
CA SER A 3 -50.31 -9.59 -21.72
C SER A 3 -49.82 -10.47 -22.88
N LYS A 4 -48.59 -10.24 -23.33
CA LYS A 4 -47.71 -11.25 -23.96
C LYS A 4 -46.28 -11.05 -23.46
N ALA A 5 -46.05 -11.45 -22.22
CA ALA A 5 -44.74 -11.90 -21.76
C ALA A 5 -44.57 -13.37 -22.19
N PHE A 6 -43.44 -13.74 -22.82
CA PHE A 6 -42.69 -14.98 -22.57
C PHE A 6 -41.53 -15.14 -23.57
N LEU A 7 -40.42 -15.70 -23.05
CA LEU A 7 -39.24 -16.26 -23.72
C LEU A 7 -38.28 -15.21 -24.31
N THR A 8 -37.04 -15.07 -23.81
CA THR A 8 -36.05 -16.14 -23.68
C THR A 8 -35.12 -15.96 -22.49
N ALA A 9 -34.91 -17.08 -21.80
CA ALA A 9 -34.00 -17.28 -20.70
C ALA A 9 -32.54 -17.37 -21.15
N GLY A 10 -31.64 -16.94 -20.26
CA GLY A 10 -30.36 -17.59 -20.02
C GLY A 10 -29.27 -17.38 -21.05
N PHE A 11 -28.55 -16.24 -20.96
CA PHE A 11 -27.18 -16.19 -21.45
C PHE A 11 -26.21 -16.30 -20.26
N LEU A 12 -25.68 -17.52 -20.15
CA LEU A 12 -24.48 -18.00 -19.46
C LEU A 12 -23.75 -17.03 -18.51
N LEU A 13 -23.85 -17.40 -17.25
CA LEU A 13 -22.88 -17.14 -16.18
C LEU A 13 -21.66 -18.04 -16.39
N VAL A 14 -20.66 -17.61 -17.17
CA VAL A 14 -19.32 -18.25 -17.24
C VAL A 14 -18.24 -17.21 -17.50
N ILE A 15 -17.80 -16.48 -16.48
CA ILE A 15 -16.45 -15.88 -16.46
C ILE A 15 -15.96 -15.84 -15.00
N ALA A 16 -15.47 -16.96 -14.47
CA ALA A 16 -14.69 -16.96 -13.22
C ALA A 16 -13.79 -18.18 -12.99
N ALA A 17 -13.67 -19.11 -13.95
CA ALA A 17 -12.88 -20.34 -13.78
C ALA A 17 -11.51 -20.31 -14.50
N GLY A 18 -11.20 -19.25 -15.26
CA GLY A 18 -9.97 -19.16 -16.05
C GLY A 18 -8.72 -18.68 -15.30
N SER A 19 -8.88 -18.02 -14.16
CA SER A 19 -7.77 -17.35 -13.47
C SER A 19 -6.90 -18.30 -12.64
N ALA A 20 -7.45 -19.45 -12.20
CA ALA A 20 -6.72 -20.41 -11.38
C ALA A 20 -5.84 -21.38 -12.20
N PHE A 21 -6.25 -21.73 -13.42
CA PHE A 21 -5.52 -22.71 -14.25
C PHE A 21 -4.41 -22.09 -15.11
N ALA A 22 -4.38 -20.76 -15.27
CA ALA A 22 -3.30 -20.06 -15.98
C ALA A 22 -2.06 -19.79 -15.10
N GLN A 23 -2.21 -19.75 -13.77
CA GLN A 23 -1.11 -19.44 -12.84
C GLN A 23 -0.08 -20.56 -12.70
N GLU A 24 -0.43 -21.81 -13.01
CA GLU A 24 0.47 -22.94 -12.74
C GLU A 24 1.47 -23.19 -13.88
N GLY A 25 1.13 -22.75 -15.11
CA GLY A 25 1.97 -22.96 -16.31
C GLY A 25 3.09 -21.93 -16.48
N ASP A 26 2.96 -20.73 -15.91
CA ASP A 26 3.87 -19.60 -16.13
C ASP A 26 4.74 -19.25 -14.91
N TYR A 27 4.63 -20.01 -13.82
CA TYR A 27 5.26 -19.68 -12.54
C TYR A 27 6.77 -19.44 -12.66
N ALA A 28 7.47 -20.24 -13.47
CA ALA A 28 8.92 -20.06 -13.70
C ALA A 28 9.24 -18.69 -14.35
N GLU A 29 8.39 -18.23 -15.27
CA GLU A 29 8.54 -16.93 -15.93
C GLU A 29 8.22 -15.79 -14.95
N ARG A 30 7.15 -15.94 -14.17
CA ARG A 30 6.79 -14.99 -13.10
C ARG A 30 7.91 -14.86 -12.08
N LYS A 31 8.49 -15.97 -11.65
CA LYS A 31 9.63 -15.98 -10.74
C LYS A 31 10.86 -15.28 -11.35
N ALA A 32 11.18 -15.54 -12.62
CA ALA A 32 12.28 -14.86 -13.29
C ALA A 32 12.07 -13.34 -13.43
N LEU A 33 10.82 -12.90 -13.64
CA LEU A 33 10.47 -11.47 -13.63
C LEU A 33 10.56 -10.87 -12.23
N ALA A 34 10.10 -11.58 -11.20
CA ALA A 34 10.22 -11.16 -9.80
C ALA A 34 11.69 -11.01 -9.37
N GLU A 35 12.56 -11.92 -9.81
CA GLU A 35 14.02 -11.82 -9.58
C GLU A 35 14.60 -10.56 -10.25
N LYS A 36 14.21 -10.25 -11.50
CA LYS A 36 14.61 -8.99 -12.15
C LYS A 36 14.09 -7.77 -11.41
N LEU A 37 12.85 -7.80 -10.95
CA LEU A 37 12.24 -6.73 -10.16
C LEU A 37 13.01 -6.46 -8.87
N ALA A 38 13.42 -7.52 -8.17
CA ALA A 38 14.24 -7.40 -6.95
C ALA A 38 15.56 -6.66 -7.22
N THR A 39 16.18 -6.82 -8.40
CA THR A 39 17.41 -6.08 -8.73
C THR A 39 17.19 -4.56 -8.91
N VAL A 40 16.06 -4.15 -9.51
CA VAL A 40 15.79 -2.73 -9.80
C VAL A 40 15.08 -2.02 -8.65
N ASN A 41 14.36 -2.79 -7.82
CA ASN A 41 13.62 -2.33 -6.66
C ASN A 41 13.85 -3.27 -5.46
N PRO A 42 15.06 -3.26 -4.88
CA PRO A 42 15.47 -4.19 -3.84
C PRO A 42 14.76 -3.90 -2.52
N VAL A 43 14.42 -4.98 -1.80
CA VAL A 43 13.76 -4.91 -0.49
C VAL A 43 14.61 -4.19 0.55
N ALA A 44 15.94 -4.20 0.39
CA ALA A 44 16.88 -3.46 1.22
C ALA A 44 16.48 -1.98 1.39
N ARG A 45 16.04 -1.29 0.32
CA ARG A 45 15.61 0.12 0.40
C ARG A 45 14.37 0.32 1.28
N MET A 46 13.45 -0.64 1.26
CA MET A 46 12.26 -0.63 2.12
C MET A 46 12.66 -0.84 3.58
N MET A 47 13.59 -1.77 3.84
CA MET A 47 14.11 -2.06 5.18
C MET A 47 14.90 -0.86 5.75
N GLU A 48 15.78 -0.26 4.96
CA GLU A 48 16.50 0.98 5.30
C GLU A 48 15.55 2.08 5.76
N SER A 49 14.49 2.30 4.99
CA SER A 49 13.45 3.29 5.31
C SER A 49 12.69 2.94 6.58
N ALA A 50 12.42 1.65 6.84
CA ALA A 50 11.77 1.20 8.06
C ALA A 50 12.64 1.43 9.30
N VAL A 51 13.93 1.11 9.20
CA VAL A 51 14.89 1.32 10.30
C VAL A 51 15.04 2.81 10.62
N LEU A 52 15.10 3.69 9.61
CA LEU A 52 15.15 5.14 9.83
C LEU A 52 13.88 5.71 10.49
N ARG A 53 12.71 5.14 10.19
CA ARG A 53 11.47 5.50 10.90
C ARG A 53 11.56 5.14 12.37
N VAL A 54 11.98 3.92 12.69
CA VAL A 54 12.19 3.48 14.09
C VAL A 54 13.17 4.41 14.81
N ALA A 55 14.32 4.71 14.19
CA ALA A 55 15.30 5.62 14.76
C ALA A 55 14.73 7.03 15.04
N SER A 56 13.83 7.50 14.17
CA SER A 56 13.18 8.80 14.32
C SER A 56 12.11 8.80 15.40
N GLU A 57 11.28 7.77 15.45
CA GLU A 57 10.25 7.58 16.47
C GLU A 57 10.87 7.46 17.88
N TRP A 58 12.04 6.82 17.99
CA TRP A 58 12.76 6.68 19.25
C TRP A 58 13.63 7.89 19.61
N GLY A 59 13.66 8.92 18.76
CA GLY A 59 14.43 10.14 19.03
C GLY A 59 15.94 9.91 19.09
N LEU A 60 16.46 8.89 18.40
CA LEU A 60 17.89 8.60 18.39
C LEU A 60 18.65 9.75 17.71
N SER A 61 19.74 10.20 18.33
CA SER A 61 20.62 11.22 17.79
C SER A 61 21.52 10.69 16.66
N GLU A 62 21.97 9.43 16.75
CA GLU A 62 22.87 8.79 15.78
C GLU A 62 22.11 7.85 14.82
N LYS A 63 21.09 8.36 14.12
CA LYS A 63 20.18 7.54 13.30
C LYS A 63 20.88 6.74 12.20
N GLU A 64 21.85 7.33 11.53
CA GLU A 64 22.58 6.69 10.42
C GLU A 64 23.50 5.57 10.92
N LYS A 65 24.07 5.73 12.12
CA LYS A 65 24.88 4.67 12.75
C LYS A 65 24.00 3.51 13.19
N PHE A 66 22.90 3.80 13.88
CA PHE A 66 21.89 2.80 14.22
C PHE A 66 21.38 2.08 12.97
N GLN A 67 21.12 2.81 11.88
CA GLN A 67 20.68 2.22 10.63
C GLN A 67 21.69 1.22 10.10
N ARG A 68 22.97 1.57 10.01
CA ARG A 68 24.02 0.65 9.55
C ARG A 68 24.09 -0.59 10.44
N GLU A 69 24.18 -0.41 11.75
CA GLU A 69 24.26 -1.51 12.71
C GLU A 69 23.06 -2.46 12.60
N MET A 70 21.85 -1.92 12.46
CA MET A 70 20.65 -2.73 12.25
C MET A 70 20.69 -3.47 10.91
N MET A 71 21.02 -2.77 9.81
CA MET A 71 21.06 -3.36 8.48
C MET A 71 22.10 -4.49 8.37
N ASP A 72 23.24 -4.38 9.06
CA ASP A 72 24.28 -5.42 9.13
C ASP A 72 23.81 -6.70 9.85
N ASN A 73 22.78 -6.61 10.69
CA ASN A 73 22.24 -7.72 11.47
C ASN A 73 20.94 -8.31 10.90
N LEU A 74 20.37 -7.69 9.86
CA LEU A 74 19.13 -8.15 9.25
C LEU A 74 19.43 -9.19 8.16
N ASP A 75 18.62 -10.24 8.09
CA ASP A 75 18.66 -11.22 7.00
C ASP A 75 17.99 -10.66 5.73
N ILE A 76 18.64 -9.70 5.09
CA ILE A 76 18.13 -9.04 3.89
C ILE A 76 17.94 -10.07 2.76
N ALA A 77 18.89 -10.99 2.60
CA ALA A 77 18.84 -12.01 1.55
C ALA A 77 17.64 -12.97 1.72
N GLY A 78 17.36 -13.40 2.96
CA GLY A 78 16.20 -14.23 3.26
C GLY A 78 14.87 -13.51 3.02
N VAL A 79 14.79 -12.22 3.38
CA VAL A 79 13.61 -11.40 3.10
C VAL A 79 13.44 -11.18 1.59
N GLU A 80 14.52 -10.95 0.86
CA GLU A 80 14.46 -10.77 -0.60
C GLU A 80 14.02 -12.04 -1.32
N LYS A 81 14.52 -13.22 -0.90
CA LYS A 81 14.04 -14.50 -1.40
C LYS A 81 12.54 -14.69 -1.15
N THR A 82 12.08 -14.35 0.06
CA THR A 82 10.65 -14.39 0.42
C THR A 82 9.84 -13.43 -0.46
N SER A 83 10.36 -12.24 -0.74
CA SER A 83 9.72 -11.26 -1.60
C SER A 83 9.59 -11.74 -3.04
N VAL A 84 10.64 -12.33 -3.62
CA VAL A 84 10.59 -12.90 -4.97
C VAL A 84 9.51 -13.98 -5.07
N GLN A 85 9.46 -14.88 -4.10
CA GLN A 85 8.44 -15.92 -4.03
C GLN A 85 7.04 -15.30 -3.96
N ALA A 86 6.82 -14.37 -3.02
CA ALA A 86 5.55 -13.70 -2.84
C ALA A 86 5.09 -12.94 -4.09
N MET A 87 6.00 -12.28 -4.81
CA MET A 87 5.70 -11.62 -6.07
C MET A 87 5.24 -12.61 -7.14
N ALA A 88 5.97 -13.72 -7.31
CA ALA A 88 5.63 -14.75 -8.28
C ALA A 88 4.29 -15.44 -7.97
N ASP A 89 3.95 -15.59 -6.68
CA ASP A 89 2.68 -16.19 -6.25
C ASP A 89 1.50 -15.22 -6.40
N THR A 90 1.72 -13.91 -6.19
CA THR A 90 0.65 -12.91 -6.10
C THR A 90 0.27 -12.31 -7.44
N PHE A 91 1.25 -11.98 -8.28
CA PHE A 91 1.04 -11.22 -9.50
C PHE A 91 1.01 -12.13 -10.72
N THR A 92 0.32 -11.70 -11.79
CA THR A 92 0.44 -12.37 -13.10
C THR A 92 1.74 -11.98 -13.78
N LYS A 93 2.10 -12.70 -14.85
CA LYS A 93 3.26 -12.36 -15.68
C LYS A 93 3.16 -10.93 -16.23
N GLU A 94 2.01 -10.55 -16.77
CA GLU A 94 1.79 -9.23 -17.39
C GLU A 94 1.93 -8.10 -16.37
N GLU A 95 1.43 -8.30 -15.15
CA GLU A 95 1.58 -7.34 -14.06
C GLU A 95 3.05 -7.16 -13.66
N LEU A 96 3.80 -8.26 -13.56
CA LEU A 96 5.24 -8.22 -13.27
C LEU A 96 6.04 -7.54 -14.37
N GLU A 97 5.68 -7.73 -15.64
CA GLU A 97 6.28 -7.04 -16.79
C GLU A 97 6.03 -5.52 -16.71
N VAL A 98 4.79 -5.11 -16.41
CA VAL A 98 4.44 -3.69 -16.23
C VAL A 98 5.20 -3.09 -15.05
N MET A 99 5.27 -3.79 -13.92
CA MET A 99 6.05 -3.36 -12.77
C MET A 99 7.53 -3.20 -13.14
N LEU A 100 8.11 -4.17 -13.84
CA LEU A 100 9.52 -4.13 -14.23
C LEU A 100 9.81 -2.96 -15.15
N ALA A 101 8.93 -2.69 -16.13
CA ALA A 101 9.05 -1.55 -17.02
C ALA A 101 9.00 -0.22 -16.24
N TYR A 102 8.06 -0.10 -15.29
CA TYR A 102 7.95 1.08 -14.43
C TYR A 102 9.21 1.29 -13.59
N TYR A 103 9.64 0.31 -12.80
CA TYR A 103 10.78 0.46 -11.89
C TYR A 103 12.13 0.60 -12.62
N SER A 104 12.23 0.12 -13.86
CA SER A 104 13.43 0.28 -14.69
C SER A 104 13.56 1.69 -15.28
N ALA A 105 12.44 2.42 -15.43
CA ALA A 105 12.44 3.75 -16.03
C ALA A 105 13.25 4.77 -15.17
N PRO A 106 14.20 5.51 -15.76
CA PRO A 106 14.96 6.55 -15.05
C PRO A 106 14.05 7.62 -14.41
N GLU A 107 12.96 7.97 -15.09
CA GLU A 107 11.97 8.95 -14.63
C GLU A 107 11.20 8.44 -13.42
N ALA A 108 10.81 7.16 -13.39
CA ALA A 108 10.12 6.57 -12.26
C ALA A 108 10.99 6.60 -10.99
N ARG A 109 12.29 6.33 -11.11
CA ARG A 109 13.25 6.46 -10.00
C ARG A 109 13.32 7.90 -9.48
N LYS A 110 13.46 8.88 -10.37
CA LYS A 110 13.46 10.31 -10.01
C LYS A 110 12.15 10.75 -9.35
N ILE A 111 11.01 10.20 -9.79
CA ILE A 111 9.70 10.46 -9.16
C ILE A 111 9.69 9.87 -7.75
N ALA A 112 10.07 8.60 -7.59
CA ALA A 112 10.10 7.92 -6.30
C ALA A 112 10.96 8.67 -5.26
N GLU A 113 12.12 9.21 -5.66
CA GLU A 113 12.97 10.04 -4.80
C GLU A 113 12.31 11.36 -4.35
N LYS A 114 11.45 11.95 -5.19
CA LYS A 114 10.76 13.22 -4.92
C LYS A 114 9.47 13.05 -4.13
N MET A 115 8.86 11.87 -4.15
CA MET A 115 7.58 11.64 -3.48
C MET A 115 7.63 11.90 -1.96
N PRO A 116 8.66 11.48 -1.20
CA PRO A 116 8.77 11.84 0.22
C PRO A 116 8.86 13.34 0.46
N VAL A 117 9.59 14.08 -0.39
CA VAL A 117 9.69 15.55 -0.30
C VAL A 117 8.33 16.19 -0.55
N TYR A 118 7.65 15.78 -1.63
CA TYR A 118 6.29 16.24 -1.94
C TYR A 118 5.33 15.96 -0.79
N GLN A 119 5.35 14.75 -0.22
CA GLN A 119 4.55 14.38 0.95
C GLN A 119 4.86 15.30 2.14
N GLY A 120 6.14 15.51 2.46
CA GLY A 120 6.56 16.43 3.52
C GLY A 120 6.05 17.86 3.34
N LEU A 121 5.92 18.33 2.10
CA LEU A 121 5.39 19.67 1.80
C LEU A 121 3.87 19.78 2.02
N ILE A 122 3.11 18.72 1.72
CA ILE A 122 1.64 18.76 1.84
C ILE A 122 1.14 18.38 3.25
N GLN A 123 1.91 17.60 4.02
CA GLN A 123 1.49 17.12 5.34
C GLN A 123 1.06 18.24 6.31
N PRO A 124 1.76 19.39 6.42
CA PRO A 124 1.31 20.48 7.28
C PRO A 124 -0.03 21.09 6.85
N ALA A 125 -0.33 21.11 5.53
CA ALA A 125 -1.61 21.61 5.03
C ALA A 125 -2.75 20.65 5.36
N ILE A 126 -2.51 19.34 5.23
CA ILE A 126 -3.46 18.29 5.65
C ILE A 126 -3.74 18.41 7.15
N ALA A 127 -2.70 18.51 7.99
CA ALA A 127 -2.83 18.64 9.44
C ALA A 127 -3.66 19.87 9.83
N ARG A 128 -3.37 21.04 9.25
CA ARG A 128 -4.15 22.27 9.51
C ARG A 128 -5.64 22.11 9.15
N GLU A 129 -5.94 21.44 8.05
CA GLU A 129 -7.32 21.22 7.64
C GLU A 129 -8.04 20.23 8.55
N MET A 130 -7.36 19.17 8.98
CA MET A 130 -7.88 18.25 10.00
C MET A 130 -8.18 18.98 11.31
N ASP A 131 -7.26 19.80 11.81
CA ASP A 131 -7.44 20.59 13.03
C ASP A 131 -8.65 21.54 12.93
N ARG A 132 -8.80 22.21 11.78
CA ARG A 132 -9.95 23.09 11.51
C ARG A 132 -11.28 22.34 11.56
N VAL A 133 -11.35 21.16 10.95
CA VAL A 133 -12.54 20.31 10.95
C VAL A 133 -12.84 19.79 12.36
N LEU A 134 -11.83 19.29 13.08
CA LEU A 134 -11.98 18.81 14.45
C LEU A 134 -12.49 19.91 15.39
N MET A 135 -11.96 21.14 15.27
CA MET A 135 -12.44 22.27 16.04
C MET A 135 -13.90 22.62 15.73
N LYS A 136 -14.30 22.60 14.46
CA LYS A 136 -15.70 22.83 14.03
C LYS A 136 -16.64 21.76 14.57
N LEU A 137 -16.22 20.49 14.55
CA LEU A 137 -17.01 19.40 15.09
C LEU A 137 -17.15 19.54 16.61
N ARG A 138 -16.06 19.82 17.33
CA ARG A 138 -16.10 20.02 18.79
C ARG A 138 -17.08 21.14 19.18
N THR A 139 -17.00 22.30 18.53
CA THR A 139 -17.91 23.42 18.82
C THR A 139 -19.35 23.13 18.43
N GLY A 140 -19.58 22.40 17.34
CA GLY A 140 -20.90 21.91 16.94
C GLY A 140 -21.50 20.91 17.94
N TYR A 141 -20.70 19.93 18.40
CA TYR A 141 -21.08 18.95 19.41
C TYR A 141 -21.39 19.61 20.76
N GLU A 142 -20.56 20.56 21.20
CA GLU A 142 -20.80 21.31 22.45
C GLU A 142 -22.08 22.15 22.38
N ALA A 143 -22.37 22.77 21.23
CA ALA A 143 -23.62 23.52 21.02
C ALA A 143 -24.85 22.59 21.01
N GLN A 144 -24.73 21.41 20.41
CA GLN A 144 -25.78 20.39 20.41
C GLN A 144 -26.03 19.82 21.81
N MET A 145 -24.97 19.58 22.60
CA MET A 145 -25.06 19.07 23.97
C MET A 145 -25.61 20.12 24.95
N LYS A 146 -25.29 21.41 24.78
CA LYS A 146 -25.89 22.49 25.59
C LYS A 146 -27.37 22.71 25.29
N GLY A 147 -27.84 22.29 24.10
CA GLY A 147 -29.27 22.31 23.73
C GLY A 147 -30.01 21.00 24.03
N ALA A 148 -29.29 19.92 24.38
CA ALA A 148 -29.89 18.64 24.75
C ALA A 148 -30.22 18.64 26.25
N ALA A 149 -31.37 18.07 26.61
CA ALA A 149 -31.66 17.77 28.02
C ALA A 149 -30.53 16.87 28.58
N PRO A 150 -30.13 17.05 29.85
CA PRO A 150 -29.10 16.21 30.44
C PRO A 150 -29.50 14.74 30.30
N PRO A 151 -28.55 13.84 29.99
CA PRO A 151 -28.85 12.42 29.92
C PRO A 151 -29.47 11.97 31.26
N PRO A 152 -30.51 11.11 31.23
CA PRO A 152 -31.12 10.63 32.46
C PRO A 152 -30.04 10.04 33.36
N ALA A 153 -30.06 10.40 34.64
CA ALA A 153 -29.13 9.86 35.61
C ALA A 153 -29.21 8.34 35.55
N THR A 154 -28.07 7.69 35.25
CA THR A 154 -27.97 6.24 35.31
C THR A 154 -28.29 5.78 36.73
N PRO A 155 -29.09 4.71 36.88
CA PRO A 155 -29.51 4.19 38.18
C PRO A 155 -28.33 3.67 39.03
#